data_AF-A0A7K3PIU9-F1
#
_entry.id   AF-A0A7K3PIU9-F1
#
_cell.length_a   1.000
_cell.length_b   1.000
_cell.length_c   1.000
_cell.angle_alpha   90.00
_cell.angle_beta   90.00
_cell.angle_gamma   90.00
#
_symmetry.space_group_name_H-M   'P 1'
#
loop_
_entity.id
_entity.type
_entity.pdbx_description
1 polymer ?
#
loop_
_entity_poly.entity_id
_entity_poly.type
_entity_poly.pdbx_seq_one_letter_code
_entity_poly.pdbx_strand_id
1 'polypeptide(L)'
;MQLTGEEPFAGFGLSGAPGTDAFWAAARTPASVPDGDGWATLFLRRGSEAATVVFESWSDPVPLRRWGATDCWYAEVRMPARLRVTYRFLVGDAAYADPLNPAGAGGDRSVAATPDAPPQP
;
A
#
# COMPACT_ATOMS: atom_id res chain seq x y z
N MET A 1 -8.08 18.66 17.34
CA MET A 1 -8.95 17.49 17.13
C MET A 1 -8.05 16.27 17.02
N GLN A 2 -8.05 15.47 18.07
CA GLN A 2 -7.25 14.25 18.20
C GLN A 2 -8.01 13.14 17.49
N LEU A 3 -7.45 12.54 16.44
CA LEU A 3 -8.00 11.33 15.83
C LEU A 3 -7.76 10.18 16.81
N THR A 4 -8.62 10.03 17.81
CA THR A 4 -8.76 8.80 18.59
C THR A 4 -9.51 7.78 17.73
N GLY A 5 -8.82 7.26 16.72
CA GLY A 5 -9.31 6.21 15.85
C GLY A 5 -8.53 4.94 16.15
N GLU A 6 -9.08 4.09 17.02
CA GLU A 6 -8.75 2.68 16.96
C GLU A 6 -9.14 2.20 15.55
N GLU A 7 -8.12 1.92 14.73
CA GLU A 7 -8.17 1.13 13.50
C GLU A 7 -8.67 1.84 12.21
N PRO A 8 -7.95 2.87 11.70
CA PRO A 8 -8.20 3.44 10.36
C PRO A 8 -8.16 2.40 9.22
N PHE A 9 -7.48 1.27 9.45
CA PHE A 9 -7.24 0.24 8.45
C PHE A 9 -8.14 -1.00 8.62
N ALA A 10 -9.06 -0.99 9.59
CA ALA A 10 -10.02 -2.09 9.80
C ALA A 10 -10.89 -2.35 8.56
N GLY A 11 -11.25 -1.30 7.81
CA GLY A 11 -11.98 -1.43 6.55
C GLY A 11 -11.25 -2.28 5.52
N PHE A 12 -9.92 -2.27 5.54
CA PHE A 12 -9.05 -3.08 4.68
C PHE A 12 -8.74 -4.47 5.26
N GLY A 13 -9.38 -4.85 6.37
CA GLY A 13 -9.18 -6.13 7.05
C GLY A 13 -7.92 -6.17 7.95
N LEU A 14 -7.31 -5.03 8.26
CA LEU A 14 -6.14 -4.95 9.13
C LEU A 14 -6.53 -4.65 10.56
N SER A 15 -5.95 -5.39 11.51
CA SER A 15 -6.21 -5.25 12.93
C SER A 15 -4.98 -4.76 13.69
N GLY A 16 -5.23 -4.16 14.86
CA GLY A 16 -4.20 -3.69 15.76
C GLY A 16 -3.70 -2.27 15.43
N ALA A 17 -2.93 -1.70 16.36
CA ALA A 17 -2.46 -0.33 16.25
C ALA A 17 -1.36 -0.18 15.18
N PRO A 18 -1.47 0.75 14.23
CA PRO A 18 -0.47 0.91 13.17
C PRO A 18 0.93 1.21 13.72
N GLY A 19 1.93 0.46 13.25
CA GLY A 19 3.32 0.56 13.71
C GLY A 19 3.71 -0.41 14.82
N THR A 20 2.75 -1.20 15.35
CA THR A 20 3.05 -2.30 16.27
C THR A 20 3.44 -3.57 15.52
N ASP A 21 4.19 -4.47 16.16
CA ASP A 21 4.54 -5.75 15.54
C ASP A 21 3.32 -6.63 15.24
N ALA A 22 2.26 -6.54 16.05
CA ALA A 22 1.00 -7.24 15.78
C ALA A 22 0.36 -6.77 14.46
N PHE A 23 0.32 -5.45 14.24
CA PHE A 23 -0.16 -4.87 12.98
C PHE A 23 0.70 -5.33 11.79
N TRP A 24 2.03 -5.27 11.92
CA TRP A 24 2.93 -5.66 10.84
C TRP A 24 2.91 -7.16 10.53
N ALA A 25 2.67 -8.01 11.52
CA ALA A 25 2.50 -9.46 11.30
C ALA A 25 1.25 -9.77 10.46
N ALA A 26 0.16 -9.03 10.69
CA ALA A 26 -1.09 -9.17 9.95
C ALA A 26 -1.06 -8.49 8.57
N ALA A 27 -0.25 -7.44 8.39
CA ALA A 27 -0.22 -6.64 7.18
C ALA A 27 0.14 -7.45 5.93
N ARG A 28 -0.69 -7.35 4.90
CA ARG A 28 -0.43 -7.79 3.53
C ARG A 28 -0.85 -6.68 2.60
N THR A 29 0.03 -6.27 1.69
CA THR A 29 -0.23 -5.16 0.77
C THR A 29 0.08 -5.52 -0.67
N PRO A 30 -0.56 -4.84 -1.64
CA PRO A 30 -1.66 -3.88 -1.46
C PRO A 30 -2.97 -4.56 -1.02
N ALA A 31 -3.74 -3.90 -0.14
CA ALA A 31 -5.05 -4.37 0.30
C ALA A 31 -6.15 -3.54 -0.36
N SER A 32 -7.14 -4.16 -0.98
CA SER A 32 -8.17 -3.44 -1.76
C SER A 32 -9.57 -3.71 -1.23
N VAL A 33 -10.40 -2.66 -1.22
CA VAL A 33 -11.84 -2.74 -0.91
C VAL A 33 -12.65 -2.07 -2.02
N PRO A 34 -13.89 -2.52 -2.27
CA PRO A 34 -14.74 -1.91 -3.30
C PRO A 34 -14.97 -0.41 -3.03
N ASP A 35 -14.87 0.40 -4.08
CA ASP A 35 -15.12 1.85 -4.04
C ASP A 35 -15.72 2.34 -5.37
N GLY A 36 -17.06 2.36 -5.44
CA GLY A 36 -17.81 2.61 -6.68
C GLY A 36 -17.49 1.57 -7.76
N ASP A 37 -17.15 2.03 -8.97
CA ASP A 37 -16.77 1.16 -10.10
C ASP A 37 -15.30 0.72 -10.07
N GLY A 38 -14.62 0.90 -8.95
CA GLY A 38 -13.20 0.57 -8.78
C GLY A 38 -12.90 0.14 -7.35
N TRP A 39 -11.67 0.41 -6.94
CA TRP A 39 -11.12 -0.07 -5.68
C TRP A 39 -10.41 1.05 -4.94
N ALA A 40 -10.69 1.19 -3.64
CA ALA A 40 -9.78 1.88 -2.75
C ALA A 40 -8.70 0.88 -2.36
N THR A 41 -7.45 1.21 -2.63
CA THR A 41 -6.31 0.30 -2.40
C THR A 41 -5.31 0.93 -1.44
N LEU A 42 -5.07 0.25 -0.33
CA LEU A 42 -4.12 0.63 0.71
C LEU A 42 -2.73 0.05 0.42
N PHE A 43 -1.74 0.94 0.37
CA PHE A 43 -0.32 0.62 0.34
C PHE A 43 0.28 0.96 1.70
N LEU A 44 1.13 0.07 2.22
CA LEU A 44 1.81 0.24 3.50
C LEU A 44 3.32 0.07 3.33
N ARG A 45 4.07 0.79 4.14
CA ARG A 45 5.51 0.61 4.28
C ARG A 45 5.94 0.81 5.72
N ARG A 46 6.75 -0.10 6.25
CA ARG A 46 7.44 0.05 7.54
C ARG A 46 8.76 0.80 7.33
N GLY A 47 9.02 1.85 8.11
CA GLY A 47 10.31 2.57 8.06
C GLY A 47 10.32 3.92 8.76
N SER A 48 11.52 4.49 8.92
CA SER A 48 11.74 5.81 9.55
C SER A 48 11.64 6.99 8.58
N GLU A 49 11.88 6.74 7.29
CA GLU A 49 11.99 7.77 6.26
C GLU A 49 10.72 7.90 5.41
N ALA A 50 10.45 9.13 4.95
CA ALA A 50 9.36 9.41 4.03
C ALA A 50 9.55 8.67 2.72
N ALA A 51 8.44 8.20 2.16
CA ALA A 51 8.45 7.41 0.95
C ALA A 51 7.33 7.84 0.00
N THR A 52 7.49 7.49 -1.27
CA THR A 52 6.50 7.71 -2.33
C THR A 52 6.26 6.39 -3.03
N VAL A 53 5.00 6.03 -3.29
CA VAL A 53 4.68 4.91 -4.17
C VAL A 53 4.64 5.42 -5.61
N VAL A 54 5.34 4.73 -6.50
CA VAL A 54 5.43 5.06 -7.92
C VAL A 54 4.93 3.89 -8.74
N PHE A 55 3.99 4.16 -9.64
CA PHE A 55 3.40 3.19 -10.55
C PHE A 55 4.03 3.30 -11.93
N GLU A 56 4.29 2.17 -12.58
CA GLU A 56 4.75 2.14 -13.97
C GLU A 56 3.58 2.44 -14.91
N SER A 57 3.61 3.60 -15.57
CA SER A 57 2.75 3.95 -16.72
C SER A 57 1.24 4.10 -16.47
N TRP A 58 0.80 4.39 -15.24
CA TRP A 58 -0.63 4.56 -14.95
C TRP A 58 -1.00 5.84 -14.18
N SER A 59 -0.26 6.23 -13.15
CA SER A 59 -0.59 7.42 -12.34
C SER A 59 0.65 8.24 -11.99
N ASP A 60 0.43 9.47 -11.54
CA ASP A 60 1.45 10.25 -10.87
C ASP A 60 1.91 9.55 -9.57
N PRO A 61 3.17 9.80 -9.12
CA PRO A 61 3.67 9.34 -7.83
C PRO A 61 2.77 9.79 -6.66
N VAL A 62 2.54 8.90 -5.69
CA VAL A 62 1.70 9.19 -4.53
C VAL A 62 2.55 9.20 -3.25
N PRO A 63 2.72 10.35 -2.58
CA PRO A 63 3.45 10.42 -1.31
C PRO A 63 2.73 9.62 -0.21
N LEU A 64 3.49 8.84 0.57
CA LEU A 64 2.94 8.18 1.74
C LEU A 64 2.82 9.17 2.91
N ARG A 65 1.73 9.04 3.67
CA ARG A 65 1.51 9.75 4.92
C ARG A 65 2.04 8.90 6.08
N ARG A 66 2.65 9.54 7.08
CA ARG A 66 3.08 8.87 8.31
C ARG A 66 1.91 8.77 9.29
N TRP A 67 1.72 7.61 9.89
CA TRP A 67 0.77 7.44 10.98
C TRP A 67 1.37 7.97 12.29
N GLY A 68 0.97 9.17 12.70
CA GLY A 68 1.48 9.81 13.91
C GLY A 68 3.01 9.82 13.96
N ALA A 69 3.58 9.38 15.08
CA ALA A 69 5.02 9.25 15.28
C ALA A 69 5.56 7.82 15.10
N THR A 70 4.81 6.92 14.45
CA THR A 70 5.20 5.50 14.33
C THR A 70 6.08 5.22 13.11
N ASP A 71 6.46 3.97 12.86
CA ASP A 71 7.17 3.55 11.65
C ASP A 71 6.23 3.18 10.49
N CYS A 72 4.92 3.46 10.61
CA CYS A 72 3.92 3.14 9.61
C CYS A 72 3.69 4.29 8.63
N TRP A 73 3.98 4.03 7.37
CA TRP A 73 3.69 4.89 6.23
C TRP A 73 2.60 4.27 5.37
N TYR A 74 1.66 5.08 4.90
CA TYR A 74 0.52 4.59 4.14
C TYR A 74 0.06 5.55 3.04
N ALA A 75 -0.50 4.98 1.97
CA ALA A 75 -1.23 5.71 0.95
C ALA A 75 -2.49 4.92 0.57
N GLU A 76 -3.60 5.63 0.40
CA GLU A 76 -4.84 5.08 -0.17
C GLU A 76 -4.95 5.61 -1.59
N VAL A 77 -5.05 4.72 -2.56
CA VAL A 77 -5.07 5.05 -3.99
C VAL A 77 -6.34 4.46 -4.60
N ARG A 78 -7.12 5.28 -5.31
CA ARG A 78 -8.30 4.82 -6.04
C ARG A 78 -7.87 4.18 -7.37
N MET A 79 -7.96 2.86 -7.45
CA MET A 79 -7.58 2.08 -8.62
C MET A 79 -8.82 1.73 -9.46
N PRO A 80 -8.78 1.88 -10.81
CA PRO A 80 -9.85 1.48 -11.69
C PRO A 80 -10.00 -0.04 -11.73
N ALA A 81 -11.20 -0.50 -12.07
CA ALA A 81 -11.49 -1.93 -12.27
C ALA A 81 -10.48 -2.61 -13.21
N ARG A 82 -10.20 -3.87 -12.91
CA ARG A 82 -9.37 -4.79 -13.70
C ARG A 82 -7.93 -4.32 -13.94
N LEU A 83 -7.41 -3.40 -13.13
CA LEU A 83 -6.06 -2.88 -13.26
C LEU A 83 -5.02 -3.88 -12.74
N ARG A 84 -3.94 -4.02 -13.50
CA ARG A 84 -2.69 -4.63 -13.03
C ARG A 84 -1.54 -3.70 -13.40
N VAL A 85 -0.69 -3.37 -12.44
CA VAL A 85 0.39 -2.40 -12.60
C VAL A 85 1.58 -2.77 -11.73
N THR A 86 2.78 -2.50 -12.24
CA THR A 86 4.03 -2.62 -11.47
C THR A 86 4.25 -1.35 -10.67
N TYR A 87 4.73 -1.47 -9.44
CA TYR A 87 5.06 -0.34 -8.59
C TYR A 87 6.33 -0.57 -7.78
N ARG A 88 6.83 0.52 -7.20
CA ARG A 88 7.94 0.52 -6.24
C ARG A 88 7.75 1.64 -5.23
N PHE A 89 8.40 1.51 -4.08
CA PHE A 89 8.58 2.61 -3.14
C PHE A 89 9.89 3.34 -3.43
N LEU A 90 9.84 4.67 -3.44
CA LEU A 90 11.02 5.52 -3.45
C LEU A 90 11.24 6.12 -2.05
N VAL A 91 12.48 6.05 -1.57
CA VAL A 91 12.93 6.67 -0.32
C VAL A 91 14.18 7.46 -0.67
N GLY A 92 14.04 8.79 -0.77
CA GLY A 92 15.03 9.59 -1.50
C GLY A 92 15.17 9.09 -2.94
N ASP A 93 16.41 8.82 -3.37
CA ASP A 93 16.71 8.28 -4.70
C ASP A 93 16.71 6.74 -4.78
N ALA A 94 16.50 6.05 -3.64
CA ALA A 94 16.55 4.60 -3.57
C ALA A 94 15.19 3.96 -3.85
N ALA A 95 15.18 2.92 -4.68
CA ALA A 95 14.00 2.14 -5.04
C ALA A 95 13.92 0.83 -4.25
N TYR A 96 12.72 0.51 -3.77
CA TYR A 96 12.44 -0.69 -3.00
C TYR A 96 11.18 -1.39 -3.51
N ALA A 97 11.26 -2.72 -3.61
CA ALA A 97 10.07 -3.56 -3.69
C ALA A 97 9.27 -3.43 -2.38
N ASP A 98 7.99 -3.75 -2.43
CA ASP A 98 7.15 -3.87 -1.24
C ASP A 98 7.42 -5.21 -0.53
N PRO A 99 8.02 -5.21 0.68
CA PRO A 99 8.32 -6.46 1.40
C PRO A 99 7.07 -7.18 1.92
N LEU A 100 5.93 -6.49 1.99
CA LEU A 100 4.65 -7.02 2.45
C LEU A 100 3.82 -7.60 1.30
N ASN A 101 4.29 -7.42 0.05
CA ASN A 101 3.64 -7.93 -1.14
C ASN A 101 4.32 -9.22 -1.63
N PRO A 102 3.64 -10.39 -1.60
CA PRO A 102 4.20 -11.62 -2.12
C PRO A 102 4.41 -11.62 -3.64
N ALA A 103 3.73 -10.73 -4.38
CA ALA A 103 3.86 -10.59 -5.82
C ALA A 103 5.01 -9.61 -6.17
N GLY A 104 6.25 -10.09 -6.06
CA GLY A 104 7.43 -9.37 -6.54
C GLY A 104 7.54 -9.37 -8.07
N ALA A 105 8.16 -8.33 -8.64
CA ALA A 105 8.47 -8.20 -10.06
C ALA A 105 9.93 -7.75 -10.26
N GLY A 106 10.87 -8.69 -10.13
CA GLY A 106 12.30 -8.35 -10.06
C GLY A 106 12.71 -7.96 -8.63
N GLY A 107 13.94 -7.47 -8.47
CA GLY A 107 14.52 -7.23 -7.14
C GLY A 107 14.00 -5.99 -6.39
N ASP A 108 13.50 -4.99 -7.12
CA ASP A 108 13.18 -3.66 -6.60
C ASP A 108 11.75 -3.20 -6.89
N ARG A 109 10.89 -4.10 -7.40
CA ARG A 109 9.51 -3.79 -7.78
C ARG A 109 8.54 -4.87 -7.33
N SER A 110 7.28 -4.49 -7.20
CA SER A 110 6.16 -5.36 -6.85
C SER A 110 4.99 -5.11 -7.80
N VAL A 111 4.03 -6.04 -7.85
CA VAL A 111 2.83 -5.93 -8.69
C VAL A 111 1.61 -5.65 -7.83
N ALA A 112 0.86 -4.62 -8.19
CA ALA A 112 -0.49 -4.37 -7.67
C ALA A 112 -1.50 -4.82 -8.73
N ALA A 113 -2.46 -5.66 -8.33
CA ALA A 113 -3.57 -6.04 -9.17
C ALA A 113 -4.86 -5.84 -8.38
N THR A 114 -5.87 -5.24 -8.99
CA THR A 114 -7.19 -5.19 -8.38
C THR A 114 -7.78 -6.60 -8.31
N PRO A 115 -8.66 -6.90 -7.33
CA PRO A 115 -9.22 -8.25 -7.17
C PRO A 115 -9.96 -8.81 -8.40
N ASP A 116 -10.46 -7.93 -9.27
CA ASP A 116 -11.15 -8.27 -10.52
C ASP A 116 -10.23 -8.29 -11.76
N ALA A 117 -8.92 -8.12 -11.58
CA ALA A 117 -7.95 -8.23 -12.67
C ALA A 117 -7.96 -9.65 -13.28
N PRO A 118 -7.96 -9.79 -14.61
CA PRO A 118 -7.98 -11.10 -15.26
C PRO A 118 -6.76 -11.94 -14.86
N PRO A 119 -6.90 -13.27 -14.71
CA PRO A 119 -5.77 -14.15 -14.42
C PRO A 119 -4.70 -14.03 -15.51
N GLN A 120 -3.43 -14.17 -15.14
CA GLN A 120 -2.36 -14.34 -16.14
C GLN A 120 -2.41 -15.78 -16.67
N PRO A 121 -2.22 -15.97 -17.99
CA PRO A 121 -2.19 -17.29 -18.62
C PRO A 121 -1.00 -18.14 -18.14
#